data_AF-A0A933G2P1-F1
#
_entry.id   AF-A0A933G2P1-F1
#
_cell.length_a   1.000
_cell.length_b   1.000
_cell.length_c   1.000
_cell.angle_alpha   90.00
_cell.angle_beta   90.00
_cell.angle_gamma   90.00
#
_symmetry.space_group_name_H-M   'P 1'
#
loop_
_entity.id
_entity.type
_entity.pdbx_description
1 polymer ?
#
loop_
_entity_poly.entity_id
_entity_poly.type
_entity_poly.pdbx_seq_one_letter_code
_entity_poly.pdbx_strand_id
1 'polypeptide(L)' 'IPATGRKVEMPVCTVLDIRDGKITAEREYMDMAHMMQQLGVMPEPATA' A
#
# COMPACT_ATOMS: atom_id res chain seq x y z
N ILE A 1 14.25 -5.25 -2.14
CA ILE A 1 13.86 -6.18 -1.05
C ILE A 1 13.57 -7.53 -1.72
N PRO A 2 14.23 -8.63 -1.35
CA PRO A 2 13.94 -9.96 -1.90
C PRO A 2 12.51 -10.41 -1.61
N ALA A 3 11.95 -11.32 -2.41
CA ALA A 3 10.61 -11.84 -2.17
C ALA A 3 10.56 -12.65 -0.85
N THR A 4 9.70 -12.24 0.07
CA THR A 4 9.59 -12.85 1.40
C THR A 4 8.65 -14.06 1.45
N GLY A 5 7.78 -14.22 0.45
CA GLY A 5 6.73 -15.25 0.41
C GLY A 5 5.61 -15.07 1.45
N ARG A 6 5.59 -13.93 2.17
CA ARG A 6 4.57 -13.62 3.18
C ARG A 6 3.29 -13.11 2.51
N LYS A 7 2.14 -13.47 3.07
CA LYS A 7 0.86 -12.81 2.73
C LYS A 7 0.90 -11.39 3.31
N VAL A 8 0.49 -10.42 2.51
CA VAL A 8 0.37 -9.01 2.92
C VAL A 8 -1.09 -8.60 2.73
N GLU A 9 -1.65 -7.92 3.73
CA GLU A 9 -2.96 -7.28 3.65
C GLU A 9 -2.80 -5.79 3.92
N MET A 10 -3.39 -4.95 3.07
CA MET A 10 -3.28 -3.50 3.21
C MET A 10 -4.55 -2.82 2.68
N PRO A 11 -5.12 -1.87 3.43
CA PRO A 11 -6.16 -1.01 2.89
C PRO A 11 -5.56 -0.08 1.83
N VAL A 12 -6.27 0.05 0.71
CA VAL A 12 -5.89 0.94 -0.39
C VAL A 12 -7.07 1.84 -0.71
N CYS A 13 -6.80 3.12 -0.94
CA CYS A 13 -7.77 4.05 -1.50
C CYS A 13 -7.24 4.59 -2.83
N THR A 14 -7.96 4.32 -3.91
CA THR A 14 -7.64 4.81 -5.25
C THR A 14 -8.59 5.94 -5.62
N VAL A 15 -8.03 7.09 -5.99
CA VAL A 15 -8.77 8.24 -6.53
C VAL A 15 -8.47 8.35 -8.01
N LEU A 16 -9.51 8.20 -8.85
CA LEU A 16 -9.42 8.24 -10.30
C LEU A 16 -10.07 9.51 -10.86
N ASP A 17 -9.34 10.22 -11.71
CA ASP A 17 -9.89 11.31 -12.52
C ASP A 17 -10.33 10.72 -13.87
N ILE A 18 -11.65 10.63 -14.12
CA ILE A 18 -12.20 10.00 -15.33
C ILE A 18 -12.79 11.06 -16.27
N ARG A 19 -12.42 11.01 -17.57
CA ARG A 19 -12.96 11.86 -18.64
C ARG A 19 -13.18 11.02 -19.89
N ASP A 20 -14.33 11.21 -20.54
CA ASP A 20 -14.72 10.45 -21.75
C ASP A 20 -14.62 8.93 -21.59
N GLY A 21 -14.98 8.43 -20.40
CA GLY A 21 -14.91 7.01 -20.06
C GLY A 21 -13.50 6.45 -19.87
N LYS A 22 -12.46 7.30 -19.84
CA LYS A 22 -11.05 6.91 -19.63
C LYS A 22 -10.48 7.52 -18.36
N ILE A 23 -9.60 6.79 -17.70
CA ILE A 23 -8.81 7.29 -16.57
C ILE A 23 -7.73 8.23 -17.13
N THR A 24 -7.71 9.46 -16.63
CA THR A 24 -6.76 10.50 -17.03
C THR A 24 -5.69 10.74 -15.98
N ALA A 25 -5.98 10.43 -14.71
CA ALA A 25 -5.03 10.45 -13.62
C ALA A 25 -5.49 9.50 -12.51
N GLU A 26 -4.51 9.04 -11.72
CA GLU A 26 -4.71 8.13 -10.60
C GLU A 26 -3.84 8.59 -9.42
N ARG A 27 -4.39 8.50 -8.22
CA ARG A 27 -3.66 8.62 -6.95
C ARG A 27 -4.06 7.46 -6.06
N GLU A 28 -3.08 6.63 -5.72
CA GLU A 28 -3.23 5.58 -4.72
C GLU A 28 -2.69 6.03 -3.38
N TYR A 29 -3.52 5.92 -2.34
CA TYR A 29 -3.15 6.11 -0.96
C TYR A 29 -3.07 4.74 -0.29
N MET A 30 -1.86 4.40 0.14
CA MET A 30 -1.52 3.11 0.71
C MET A 30 -0.62 3.32 1.92
N ASP A 31 -0.81 2.48 2.95
CA ASP A 31 0.04 2.49 4.12
C ASP A 31 1.34 1.70 3.86
N MET A 32 2.28 2.37 3.18
CA MET A 32 3.58 1.81 2.85
C MET A 32 4.38 1.43 4.10
N ALA A 33 4.20 2.15 5.21
CA ALA A 33 4.83 1.83 6.47
C ALA A 33 4.33 0.49 7.01
N HIS A 34 3.02 0.29 7.05
CA HIS A 34 2.43 -0.98 7.46
C HIS A 34 2.84 -2.15 6.55
N MET A 35 2.93 -1.93 5.23
CA MET A 35 3.45 -2.94 4.31
C MET A 35 4.91 -3.33 4.65
N MET A 36 5.77 -2.35 4.92
CA MET A 36 7.18 -2.60 5.23
C MET A 36 7.37 -3.34 6.56
N GLN A 37 6.45 -3.16 7.52
CA GLN A 37 6.40 -3.97 8.75
C GLN A 37 6.06 -5.43 8.44
N GLN A 38 5.03 -5.69 7.64
CA GLN A 38 4.65 -7.06 7.24
C GLN A 38 5.75 -7.77 6.44
N LEU A 39 6.55 -7.01 5.68
CA LEU A 39 7.72 -7.52 4.96
C LEU A 39 8.92 -7.79 5.88
N GLY A 40 8.88 -7.37 7.15
CA GLY A 40 9.93 -7.57 8.14
C GLY A 40 11.16 -6.67 7.94
N VAL A 41 11.02 -5.57 7.19
CA VAL A 41 12.12 -4.61 6.94
C VAL A 41 12.00 -3.34 7.77
N MET A 42 10.90 -3.20 8.52
CA MET A 42 10.68 -2.15 9.50
C MET A 42 10.09 -2.76 10.77
N PRO A 43 10.48 -2.30 11.97
CA PRO A 43 9.89 -2.80 13.22
C PRO A 43 8.40 -2.46 13.30
N GLU A 44 7.63 -3.36 13.91
CA GLU A 44 6.26 -3.06 14.34
C GLU A 44 6.29 -1.93 15.39
N PRO A 45 5.29 -1.02 15.39
CA PRO A 45 5.18 -0.01 16.42
C PRO A 45 5.06 -0.69 17.78
N ALA A 46 5.76 -0.15 18.78
CA ALA A 46 5.65 -0.65 20.14
C ALA A 46 4.20 -0.46 20.63
N THR A 47 3.55 -1.55 21.01
CA THR A 47 2.25 -1.48 21.70
C THR A 47 2.47 -0.80 23.04
N ALA A 48 1.73 0.28 23.31
CA ALA A 48 1.70 0.97 24.60
C ALA A 48 0.91 0.19 25.65
#